data_AF-A0A498KJH4-F1
#
_entry.id   AF-A0A498KJH4-F1
#
_cell.length_a   1.000
_cell.length_b   1.000
_cell.length_c   1.000
_cell.angle_alpha   90.00
_cell.angle_beta   90.00
_cell.angle_gamma   90.00
#
_symmetry.space_group_name_H-M   'P 1'
#
loop_
_entity.id
_entity.type
_entity.pdbx_description
1 polymer ?
#
loop_
_entity_poly.entity_id
_entity_poly.type
_entity_poly.pdbx_seq_one_letter_code
_entity_poly.pdbx_strand_id
1 'polypeptide(L)' 'MVLSNVTIYEIDVGPSHFELGDDGIAVIDSGVTCNLNMNWHYSDSTWIAPVVVVVSDEGRASIQAKPTPSPLV' A
#
# COMPACT_ATOMS: atom_id res chain seq x y z
N MET A 1 4.72 3.48 15.85
CA MET A 1 3.91 3.80 14.66
C MET A 1 3.00 2.62 14.35
N VAL A 2 1.71 2.85 14.15
CA VAL A 2 0.71 1.82 13.82
C VAL A 2 -0.12 2.30 12.64
N LEU A 3 -0.37 1.41 11.68
CA LEU A 3 -1.36 1.59 10.63
C LEU A 3 -2.58 0.73 10.96
N SER A 4 -3.77 1.29 10.80
CA SER A 4 -5.03 0.59 11.12
C SER A 4 -6.14 0.99 10.16
N ASN A 5 -7.23 0.21 10.16
CA ASN A 5 -8.39 0.43 9.29
C ASN A 5 -8.01 0.57 7.80
N VAL A 6 -7.07 -0.27 7.35
CA VAL A 6 -6.60 -0.29 5.96
C VAL A 6 -7.71 -0.84 5.09
N THR A 7 -8.19 -0.03 4.16
CA THR A 7 -9.27 -0.38 3.23
C THR A 7 -8.78 -0.17 1.82
N ILE A 8 -8.93 -1.19 0.98
CA ILE A 8 -8.87 -1.04 -0.47
C ILE A 8 -10.24 -0.55 -0.90
N TYR A 9 -10.32 0.67 -1.42
CA TYR A 9 -11.59 1.26 -1.84
C TYR A 9 -11.77 1.28 -3.36
N GLU A 10 -10.68 1.06 -4.11
CA GLU A 10 -10.71 0.99 -5.56
C GLU A 10 -9.58 0.10 -6.06
N ILE A 11 -9.91 -0.75 -7.03
CA ILE A 11 -8.95 -1.54 -7.80
C ILE A 11 -9.29 -1.33 -9.26
N ASP A 12 -8.34 -0.86 -10.03
CA ASP A 12 -8.44 -0.81 -11.49
C ASP A 12 -7.50 -1.85 -12.08
N VAL A 13 -8.07 -2.73 -12.89
CA VAL A 13 -7.39 -3.86 -13.51
C VAL A 13 -7.21 -3.56 -14.98
N GLY A 14 -5.95 -3.35 -15.37
CA GLY A 14 -5.58 -3.17 -16.76
C GLY A 14 -5.74 -4.44 -17.60
N PRO A 15 -5.28 -4.41 -18.87
CA PRO A 15 -5.34 -5.57 -19.75
C PRO A 15 -4.59 -6.76 -19.14
N SER A 16 -5.26 -7.91 -19.12
CA SER A 16 -4.69 -9.21 -18.75
C SER A 16 -4.62 -10.13 -19.96
N HIS A 17 -3.73 -11.10 -19.92
CA HIS A 17 -3.66 -12.16 -20.92
C HIS A 17 -3.45 -13.52 -20.26
N PHE A 18 -3.73 -14.56 -21.04
CA PHE A 18 -3.60 -15.94 -20.59
C PHE A 18 -2.50 -16.61 -21.40
N GLU A 19 -1.65 -17.34 -20.71
CA GLU A 19 -0.68 -18.24 -21.33
C GLU A 19 -1.10 -19.69 -21.04
N LEU A 20 -1.15 -20.50 -22.09
CA LEU A 20 -1.38 -21.93 -22.00
C LEU A 20 -0.01 -22.62 -21.91
N GLY A 21 0.21 -23.36 -20.84
CA GLY A 21 1.38 -24.22 -20.67
C GLY A 21 1.00 -25.68 -20.55
N ASP A 22 2.01 -26.55 -20.56
CA ASP A 22 1.84 -28.00 -20.48
C ASP A 22 1.12 -28.45 -19.18
N ASP A 23 1.26 -27.67 -18.11
CA ASP A 23 0.69 -27.95 -16.78
C ASP A 23 -0.58 -27.14 -16.45
N GLY A 24 -1.04 -26.24 -17.33
CA GLY A 24 -2.26 -25.46 -17.08
C GLY A 24 -2.33 -24.08 -17.73
N ILE A 25 -3.16 -23.21 -17.15
CA ILE A 25 -3.41 -21.84 -17.63
C ILE A 25 -2.80 -20.85 -16.63
N ALA A 26 -1.89 -20.01 -17.09
CA ALA A 26 -1.39 -18.86 -16.33
C ALA A 26 -2.20 -17.61 -16.70
N VAL A 27 -2.67 -16.87 -15.69
CA VAL A 27 -3.29 -15.56 -15.86
C VAL A 27 -2.24 -14.51 -15.53
N ILE A 28 -1.87 -13.69 -16.51
CA ILE A 28 -0.84 -12.67 -16.36
C ILE A 28 -1.50 -11.30 -16.38
N ASP A 29 -1.24 -10.54 -15.32
CA ASP A 29 -1.67 -9.17 -15.14
C ASP A 29 -0.48 -8.33 -14.65
N SER A 30 -0.23 -7.21 -15.32
CA SER A 30 0.84 -6.26 -15.00
C SER A 30 0.33 -4.83 -14.84
N GLY A 31 -0.99 -4.62 -14.89
CA GLY A 31 -1.60 -3.30 -15.02
C GLY A 31 -2.46 -2.86 -13.83
N VAL A 32 -2.32 -3.51 -12.67
CA VAL A 32 -3.20 -3.24 -11.52
C VAL A 32 -2.79 -1.96 -10.80
N THR A 33 -3.74 -1.03 -10.67
CA THR A 33 -3.64 0.06 -9.69
C THR A 33 -4.59 -0.20 -8.53
N CYS A 34 -4.20 0.22 -7.34
CA CYS A 34 -5.00 0.01 -6.14
C CYS A 34 -4.95 1.27 -5.27
N ASN A 35 -6.12 1.81 -4.95
CA ASN A 35 -6.24 2.90 -4.00
C ASN A 35 -6.58 2.35 -2.61
N LEU A 36 -5.72 2.69 -1.65
CA LEU A 36 -5.87 2.32 -0.25
C LEU A 36 -6.12 3.57 0.59
N ASN A 37 -6.96 3.43 1.61
CA ASN A 37 -7.14 4.42 2.66
C ASN A 37 -6.82 3.77 4.01
N MET A 38 -6.18 4.50 4.91
CA MET A 38 -5.80 3.97 6.21
C MET A 38 -5.72 5.08 7.25
N ASN A 39 -5.84 4.68 8.52
CA ASN A 39 -5.49 5.53 9.65
C ASN A 39 -4.03 5.27 10.04
N TRP A 40 -3.30 6.32 10.37
CA TRP A 40 -1.96 6.23 10.96
C TRP A 40 -1.97 6.90 12.33
N HIS A 41 -1.18 6.35 13.24
CA HIS A 41 -0.91 6.96 14.54
C HIS A 41 0.54 6.68 14.94
N TYR A 42 1.22 7.67 15.50
CA TYR A 42 2.47 7.47 16.20
C TYR A 42 2.42 8.12 17.59
N SER A 43 3.20 7.56 18.50
CA SER A 43 3.46 8.13 19.81
C SER A 43 4.90 7.80 20.14
N ASP A 44 5.68 8.82 20.48
CA ASP A 44 7.08 8.66 20.86
C ASP A 44 7.45 9.69 21.92
N SER A 45 8.41 9.34 22.77
CA SER A 45 8.95 10.25 23.77
C SER A 45 10.10 11.06 23.19
N THR A 46 10.09 12.37 23.40
CA THR A 46 11.18 13.28 23.05
C THR A 46 11.71 14.01 24.27
N TRP A 47 12.94 14.50 24.15
CA TRP A 47 13.60 15.29 25.17
C TRP A 47 13.52 16.77 24.82
N ILE A 48 12.84 17.55 25.66
CA ILE A 48 12.82 19.01 25.64
C ILE A 48 13.41 19.47 26.96
N ALA A 49 14.73 19.68 27.01
CA ALA A 49 15.45 19.92 28.25
C ALA A 49 14.77 20.98 29.17
N PRO A 50 14.52 20.69 30.46
CA PRO A 50 14.89 19.48 31.22
C PRO A 50 13.77 18.40 31.33
N VAL A 51 12.80 18.35 30.42
CA VAL A 51 11.58 17.54 30.52
C VAL A 51 11.50 16.49 29.41
N VAL A 52 11.04 15.28 29.75
CA VAL A 52 10.62 14.26 28.77
C VAL A 52 9.16 14.50 28.44
N VAL A 53 8.85 14.66 27.16
CA VAL A 53 7.48 14.90 26.67
C VAL A 53 7.11 13.77 25.73
N VAL A 54 5.89 13.25 25.84
CA VAL A 54 5.34 12.31 24.87
C VAL A 54 4.66 13.12 23.77
N VAL A 55 5.09 12.90 22.53
CA VAL A 55 4.47 13.48 21.34
C VAL A 55 3.73 12.37 20.63
N SER A 56 2.45 12.60 20.41
CA SER A 56 1.60 11.72 19.62
C SER A 56 0.95 12.52 18.51
N ASP A 57 0.77 11.88 17.36
CA ASP A 57 0.00 12.42 16.25
C ASP A 57 -0.70 11.28 15.52
N GLU A 58 -1.80 11.62 14.87
CA GLU A 58 -2.63 10.69 14.12
C GLU A 58 -3.32 11.36 12.95
N GLY A 59 -3.71 10.53 11.99
CA GLY A 59 -4.43 11.04 10.83
C GLY A 59 -4.88 9.94 9.89
N ARG A 60 -5.34 10.39 8.72
CA ARG A 60 -5.70 9.53 7.60
C ARG A 60 -4.71 9.70 6.47
N ALA A 61 -4.42 8.62 5.78
CA ALA A 61 -3.58 8.60 4.59
C ALA A 61 -4.28 7.83 3.48
N SER A 62 -4.24 8.39 2.27
CA SER A 62 -4.61 7.71 1.04
C SER A 62 -3.35 7.43 0.21
N ILE A 63 -3.26 6.22 -0.33
CA ILE A 63 -2.14 5.78 -1.17
C ILE A 63 -2.72 5.19 -2.44
N GLN A 64 -2.15 5.56 -3.59
CA GLN A 64 -2.35 4.87 -4.85
C GLN A 64 -1.11 4.01 -5.13
N ALA A 65 -1.28 2.70 -5.03
CA ALA A 65 -0.30 1.74 -5.52
C ALA A 65 -0.37 1.69 -7.04
N LYS A 66 0.80 1.75 -7.68
CA LYS A 66 0.96 1.70 -9.13
C LYS A 66 1.62 0.38 -9.54
N PRO A 67 1.36 -0.09 -10.76
CA PRO A 67 2.04 -1.26 -11.29
C PRO A 67 3.54 -1.02 -11.35
N THR A 68 4.32 -2.02 -10.96
CA THR A 68 5.74 -2.06 -11.26
C THR A 68 5.92 -2.34 -12.75
N PRO A 69 6.77 -1.60 -13.48
CA PRO A 69 7.04 -1.91 -14.88
C PRO A 69 7.56 -3.35 -14.97
N SER A 70 6.91 -4.19 -15.80
CA SER A 70 7.47 -5.51 -16.12
C SER A 70 8.89 -5.33 -16.65
N PRO A 71 9.87 -6.16 -16.24
CA PRO A 71 11.14 -6.22 -16.93
C PRO A 71 10.84 -6.52 -18.40
N LEU A 72 11.34 -5.65 -19.28
CA LEU A 72 11.18 -5.78 -20.73
C LEU A 72 11.64 -7.18 -21.13
N VAL A 73 10.72 -8.01 -21.63
CA VAL A 73 11.01 -9.24 -22.37
C VAL A 73 11.28 -8.86 -23.82
#